data_AF-A0A0A3Z6A4-F1
#
_entry.id   AF-A0A0A3Z6A4-F1
#
_cell.length_a   1.000
_cell.length_b   1.000
_cell.length_c   1.000
_cell.angle_alpha   90.00
_cell.angle_beta   90.00
_cell.angle_gamma   90.00
#
_symmetry.space_group_name_H-M   'P 1'
#
loop_
_entity.id
_entity.type
_entity.pdbx_description
1 polymer ?
#
loop_
_entity_poly.entity_id
_entity_poly.type
_entity_poly.pdbx_seq_one_letter_code
_entity_poly.pdbx_strand_id
1 'polypeptide(L)'
;MNEPREISLLKIFSPSEIRNEIFSSKIAFSKNHQRNKNEELRELKIHLDNANYSGLLIDGGESSINVLSKFKGDAISILAGRNDNYFFKLYINEDMEKAICFILIKRRKHTEEELQFMAKKLGIKNIPRE
;
A
#
# COMPACT_ATOMS: atom_id res chain seq x y z
N MET A 1 23.41 7.33 -15.20
CA MET A 1 22.25 6.43 -15.09
C MET A 1 21.10 7.24 -14.52
N ASN A 2 20.03 7.45 -15.28
CA ASN A 2 18.86 8.17 -14.79
C ASN A 2 18.12 7.28 -13.78
N GLU A 3 17.84 7.80 -12.60
CA GLU A 3 17.03 7.12 -11.60
C GLU A 3 15.61 6.90 -12.15
N PRO A 4 14.98 5.73 -11.93
CA PRO A 4 13.62 5.49 -12.41
C PRO A 4 12.66 6.57 -11.90
N ARG A 5 11.78 7.07 -12.77
CA ARG A 5 10.86 8.20 -12.50
C ARG A 5 10.12 8.00 -11.18
N GLU A 6 9.67 6.79 -10.91
CA GLU A 6 8.91 6.41 -9.73
C GLU A 6 9.71 6.56 -8.43
N ILE A 7 11.02 6.28 -8.46
CA ILE A 7 11.89 6.48 -7.29
C ILE A 7 12.05 7.97 -7.00
N SER A 8 12.20 8.80 -8.04
CA SER A 8 12.21 10.27 -7.88
C SER A 8 10.89 10.77 -7.29
N LEU A 9 9.74 10.26 -7.75
CA LEU A 9 8.44 10.58 -7.17
C LEU A 9 8.35 10.14 -5.70
N LEU A 10 8.88 8.97 -5.34
CA LEU A 10 8.92 8.54 -3.94
C LEU A 10 9.72 9.51 -3.08
N LYS A 11 10.88 9.99 -3.54
CA LYS A 11 11.69 10.95 -2.77
C LYS A 11 10.97 12.28 -2.53
N ILE A 12 10.14 12.70 -3.47
CA ILE A 12 9.34 13.94 -3.42
C ILE A 12 8.13 13.76 -2.50
N PHE A 13 7.35 12.69 -2.68
CA PHE A 13 6.03 12.54 -2.07
C PHE A 13 6.01 11.71 -0.77
N SER A 14 7.10 11.02 -0.41
CA SER A 14 7.14 10.24 0.83
C SER A 14 7.02 11.16 2.05
N PRO A 15 5.96 11.00 2.87
CA PRO A 15 5.82 11.72 4.13
C PRO A 15 6.99 11.40 5.07
N SER A 16 7.42 12.38 5.87
CA SER A 16 8.53 12.21 6.81
C SER A 16 8.34 11.03 7.78
N GLU A 17 7.09 10.78 8.15
CA GLU A 17 6.65 9.80 9.15
C GLU A 17 6.91 8.35 8.70
N ILE A 18 6.97 8.09 7.40
CA ILE A 18 7.20 6.73 6.84
C ILE A 18 8.39 6.66 5.88
N ARG A 19 9.14 7.76 5.75
CA ARG A 19 10.23 7.87 4.77
C ARG A 19 11.32 6.84 5.05
N ASN A 20 11.65 6.62 6.31
CA ASN A 20 12.67 5.66 6.71
C ASN A 20 12.25 4.23 6.37
N GLU A 21 10.97 3.89 6.54
CA GLU A 21 10.39 2.59 6.26
C GLU A 21 10.36 2.33 4.76
N ILE A 22 9.95 3.31 3.95
CA ILE A 22 9.96 3.23 2.48
C ILE A 22 11.37 2.93 1.97
N PHE A 23 12.38 3.66 2.46
CA PHE A 23 13.77 3.53 2.00
C PHE A 23 14.64 2.61 2.87
N SER A 24 14.03 1.81 3.76
CA SER A 24 14.75 0.89 4.65
C SER A 24 15.48 -0.24 3.92
N SER A 25 15.04 -0.59 2.71
CA SER A 25 15.73 -1.52 1.82
C SER A 25 15.46 -1.19 0.36
N LYS A 26 16.04 -1.97 -0.57
CA LYS A 26 15.88 -1.75 -2.01
C LYS A 26 14.39 -1.79 -2.38
N ILE A 27 13.93 -0.78 -3.12
CA ILE A 27 12.58 -0.78 -3.71
C ILE A 27 12.53 -1.88 -4.78
N ALA A 28 11.74 -2.92 -4.49
CA ALA A 28 11.56 -4.05 -5.40
C ALA A 28 10.51 -3.77 -6.47
N PHE A 29 9.57 -2.87 -6.18
CA PHE A 29 8.52 -2.46 -7.09
C PHE A 29 8.01 -1.07 -6.72
N SER A 30 7.73 -0.25 -7.74
CA SER A 30 7.05 1.03 -7.60
C SER A 30 6.27 1.33 -8.88
N LYS A 31 5.04 1.82 -8.75
CA LYS A 31 4.20 2.21 -9.89
C LYS A 31 3.30 3.38 -9.51
N ASN A 32 3.27 4.39 -10.38
CA ASN A 32 2.29 5.47 -10.32
C ASN A 32 1.11 5.17 -11.26
N HIS A 33 -0.11 5.44 -10.83
CA HIS A 33 -1.32 5.35 -11.66
C HIS A 33 -2.42 6.24 -11.11
N GLN A 34 -3.31 6.72 -11.98
CA GLN A 34 -4.51 7.44 -11.56
C GLN A 34 -5.65 6.47 -11.26
N ARG A 35 -6.53 6.87 -10.34
CA ARG A 35 -7.70 6.09 -9.95
C ARG A 35 -8.84 6.99 -9.52
N ASN A 36 -10.08 6.51 -9.70
CA ASN A 36 -11.23 7.13 -9.07
C ASN A 36 -11.13 7.02 -7.54
N LYS A 37 -11.29 8.15 -6.85
CA LYS A 37 -11.16 8.24 -5.40
C LYS A 37 -12.20 7.40 -4.66
N ASN A 38 -13.45 7.41 -5.11
CA ASN A 38 -14.53 6.69 -4.43
C ASN A 38 -14.35 5.18 -4.54
N GLU A 39 -13.85 4.69 -5.67
CA GLU A 39 -13.49 3.29 -5.85
C GLU A 39 -12.34 2.86 -4.93
N GLU A 40 -11.25 3.64 -4.89
CA GLU A 40 -10.12 3.36 -3.99
C GLU A 40 -10.53 3.43 -2.52
N LEU A 41 -11.35 4.41 -2.14
CA LEU A 41 -11.89 4.53 -0.78
C LEU A 41 -12.71 3.30 -0.38
N ARG A 42 -13.53 2.77 -1.30
CA ARG A 42 -14.30 1.54 -1.08
C ARG A 42 -13.37 0.34 -0.88
N GLU A 43 -12.34 0.19 -1.71
CA GLU A 43 -11.37 -0.89 -1.58
C GLU A 43 -10.55 -0.79 -0.30
N LEU A 44 -10.12 0.41 0.08
CA LEU A 44 -9.38 0.63 1.31
C LEU A 44 -10.19 0.22 2.55
N LYS A 45 -11.50 0.53 2.59
CA LYS A 45 -12.40 0.06 3.66
C LYS A 45 -12.41 -1.46 3.75
N ILE A 46 -12.59 -2.16 2.62
CA ILE A 46 -12.57 -3.62 2.56
C ILE A 46 -11.22 -4.17 3.03
N HIS A 47 -10.11 -3.56 2.62
CA HIS A 47 -8.78 -3.98 3.06
C HIS A 47 -8.58 -3.80 4.56
N LEU A 48 -9.09 -2.72 5.14
CA LEU A 48 -8.99 -2.45 6.56
C LEU A 48 -9.84 -3.43 7.39
N ASP A 49 -11.06 -3.72 6.94
CA ASP A 49 -11.91 -4.74 7.56
C ASP A 49 -11.24 -6.13 7.56
N ASN A 50 -10.66 -6.51 6.42
CA ASN A 50 -9.91 -7.76 6.30
C ASN A 50 -8.64 -7.78 7.17
N ALA A 51 -7.95 -6.64 7.27
CA ALA A 51 -6.77 -6.50 8.11
C ALA A 51 -7.12 -6.66 9.59
N ASN A 52 -8.19 -6.01 10.05
CA ASN A 52 -8.74 -6.16 11.39
C ASN A 52 -9.12 -7.61 11.71
N TYR A 53 -9.75 -8.31 10.76
CA TYR A 53 -10.11 -9.72 10.94
C TYR A 53 -8.88 -10.65 11.03
N SER A 54 -7.81 -10.33 10.30
CA SER A 54 -6.60 -11.17 10.20
C SER A 54 -5.49 -10.80 11.19
N GLY A 55 -5.65 -9.70 11.95
CA GLY A 55 -4.61 -9.14 12.82
C GLY A 55 -3.48 -8.45 12.04
N LEU A 56 -3.68 -8.15 10.76
CA LEU A 56 -2.75 -7.33 9.98
C LEU A 56 -2.94 -5.87 10.36
N LEU A 57 -1.84 -5.14 10.52
CA LEU A 57 -1.86 -3.70 10.80
C LEU A 57 -1.60 -2.91 9.51
N ILE A 58 -2.46 -1.93 9.23
CA ILE A 58 -2.31 -0.96 8.15
C ILE A 58 -2.13 0.42 8.77
N ASP A 59 -0.89 0.87 8.86
CA ASP A 59 -0.56 2.20 9.35
C ASP A 59 -1.10 3.25 8.38
N GLY A 60 -1.76 4.27 8.92
CA GLY A 60 -2.41 5.31 8.11
C GLY A 60 -3.74 4.91 7.47
N GLY A 61 -4.26 3.69 7.71
CA GLY A 61 -5.51 3.18 7.12
C GLY A 61 -6.75 4.03 7.47
N GLU A 62 -7.09 4.12 8.76
CA GLU A 62 -8.24 4.90 9.24
C GLU A 62 -8.13 6.40 8.91
N SER A 63 -6.93 6.97 9.08
CA SER A 63 -6.67 8.37 8.71
C SER A 63 -6.86 8.59 7.21
N SER A 64 -6.42 7.65 6.37
CA SER A 64 -6.61 7.74 4.92
C SER A 64 -8.08 7.65 4.53
N ILE A 65 -8.87 6.78 5.16
CA ILE A 65 -10.33 6.73 4.94
C ILE A 65 -10.95 8.10 5.24
N ASN A 66 -10.60 8.70 6.38
CA ASN A 66 -11.15 10.00 6.79
C ASN A 66 -10.75 11.13 5.84
N VAL A 67 -9.48 11.17 5.41
CA VAL A 67 -8.99 12.20 4.49
C VAL A 67 -9.60 12.03 3.10
N LEU A 68 -9.58 10.82 2.54
CA LEU A 68 -10.13 10.54 1.21
C LEU A 68 -11.65 10.75 1.16
N SER A 69 -12.38 10.50 2.26
CA SER A 69 -13.83 10.78 2.33
C SER A 69 -14.15 12.28 2.24
N LYS A 70 -13.23 13.15 2.66
CA LYS A 70 -13.38 14.61 2.66
C LYS A 70 -12.69 15.29 1.47
N PHE A 71 -11.89 14.54 0.72
CA PHE A 71 -11.19 15.05 -0.46
C PHE A 71 -12.19 15.36 -1.57
N LYS A 72 -12.11 16.59 -2.12
CA LYS A 72 -13.09 17.12 -3.08
C LYS A 72 -12.87 16.66 -4.53
N GLY A 73 -11.68 16.19 -4.88
CA GLY A 73 -11.41 15.67 -6.23
C GLY A 73 -12.05 14.32 -6.48
N ASP A 74 -12.30 14.00 -7.75
CA ASP A 74 -12.86 12.73 -8.19
C ASP A 74 -11.78 11.69 -8.50
N ALA A 75 -10.61 12.15 -8.93
CA ALA A 75 -9.44 11.33 -9.19
C ALA A 75 -8.31 11.62 -8.19
N ILE A 76 -7.50 10.60 -7.97
CA ILE A 76 -6.26 10.66 -7.19
C ILE A 76 -5.18 9.90 -7.95
N SER A 77 -3.93 10.32 -7.75
CA SER A 77 -2.77 9.55 -8.17
C SER A 77 -2.29 8.66 -7.03
N ILE A 78 -2.00 7.41 -7.33
CA ILE A 78 -1.52 6.42 -6.36
C ILE A 78 -0.12 5.99 -6.77
N LEU A 79 0.85 6.35 -5.93
CA LEU A 79 2.21 5.83 -6.01
C LEU A 79 2.33 4.65 -5.05
N ALA A 80 2.15 3.44 -5.59
CA ALA A 80 2.23 2.20 -4.85
C ALA A 80 3.63 1.60 -4.98
N GLY A 81 4.12 0.98 -3.92
CA GLY A 81 5.42 0.32 -3.95
C GLY A 81 5.63 -0.68 -2.83
N ARG A 82 6.73 -1.42 -2.94
CA ARG A 82 7.20 -2.29 -1.86
C ARG A 82 8.71 -2.39 -1.84
N ASN A 83 9.22 -2.61 -0.64
CA ASN A 83 10.56 -3.11 -0.39
C ASN A 83 10.45 -4.50 0.27
N ASP A 84 11.54 -4.95 0.88
CA ASP A 84 11.59 -6.29 1.50
C ASP A 84 10.64 -6.38 2.71
N ASN A 85 10.51 -5.28 3.46
CA ASN A 85 9.84 -5.23 4.75
C ASN A 85 8.46 -4.59 4.70
N TYR A 86 8.16 -3.78 3.69
CA TYR A 86 6.97 -2.94 3.66
C TYR A 86 6.34 -2.91 2.28
N PHE A 87 5.01 -2.86 2.27
CA PHE A 87 4.19 -2.39 1.15
C PHE A 87 3.60 -1.03 1.53
N PHE A 88 3.53 -0.11 0.58
CA PHE A 88 2.99 1.22 0.82
C PHE A 88 2.20 1.73 -0.39
N LYS A 89 1.25 2.62 -0.11
CA LYS A 89 0.65 3.49 -1.13
C LYS A 89 0.72 4.92 -0.64
N LEU A 90 1.17 5.82 -1.51
CA LEU A 90 1.05 7.26 -1.32
C LEU A 90 -0.10 7.76 -2.19
N TYR A 91 -1.07 8.40 -1.57
CA TYR A 91 -2.18 9.04 -2.26
C TYR A 91 -1.79 10.49 -2.51
N ILE A 92 -1.82 10.90 -3.77
CA ILE A 92 -1.38 12.21 -4.26
C ILE A 92 -2.57 12.85 -4.98
N ASN A 93 -2.70 14.18 -4.93
CA ASN A 93 -3.72 14.86 -5.71
C ASN A 93 -3.52 14.63 -7.21
N GLU A 94 -4.58 14.85 -7.98
CA GLU A 94 -4.62 14.63 -9.42
C GLU A 94 -3.50 15.39 -10.17
N ASP A 95 -3.23 16.62 -9.72
CA ASP A 95 -2.21 17.50 -10.30
C ASP A 95 -0.77 17.13 -9.91
N MET A 96 -0.57 16.08 -9.11
CA MET A 96 0.75 15.64 -8.64
C MET A 96 1.55 16.74 -7.92
N GLU A 97 0.88 17.56 -7.11
CA GLU A 97 1.50 18.66 -6.37
C GLU A 97 1.72 18.31 -4.90
N LYS A 98 0.84 17.48 -4.33
CA LYS A 98 0.83 17.22 -2.88
C LYS A 98 0.39 15.81 -2.54
N ALA A 99 1.14 15.17 -1.64
CA ALA A 99 0.72 13.96 -0.95
C ALA A 99 -0.45 14.26 0.00
N ILE A 100 -1.55 13.53 -0.17
CA ILE A 100 -2.80 13.65 0.58
C ILE A 100 -2.73 12.83 1.87
N CYS A 101 -2.41 11.55 1.73
CA CYS A 101 -2.29 10.58 2.82
C CYS A 101 -1.51 9.34 2.34
N PHE A 102 -1.34 8.36 3.22
CA PHE A 102 -0.61 7.15 2.91
C PHE A 102 -1.20 5.94 3.63
N ILE A 103 -0.90 4.75 3.11
CA ILE A 103 -0.91 3.53 3.90
C ILE A 103 0.46 2.87 3.89
N LEU A 104 0.82 2.26 5.00
CA LEU A 104 2.02 1.44 5.16
C LEU A 104 1.63 0.12 5.81
N ILE A 105 2.11 -0.98 5.23
CA ILE A 105 1.83 -2.34 5.68
C ILE A 105 3.16 -3.03 5.87
N LYS A 106 3.45 -3.45 7.11
CA LYS A 106 4.61 -4.28 7.40
C LYS A 106 4.37 -5.68 6.83
N ARG A 107 5.26 -6.10 5.95
CA ARG A 107 5.26 -7.43 5.34
C ARG A 107 5.92 -8.39 6.32
N ARG A 108 5.22 -9.46 6.65
CA ARG A 108 5.80 -10.62 7.34
C ARG A 108 5.82 -11.80 6.39
N LYS A 109 6.85 -12.64 6.49
CA LYS A 109 6.78 -13.96 5.88
C LYS A 109 5.78 -14.79 6.66
N HIS A 110 4.84 -15.41 5.96
CA HIS A 110 3.96 -16.39 6.57
C HIS A 110 4.75 -17.65 6.92
N THR A 111 4.41 -18.28 8.04
CA THR A 111 4.97 -19.61 8.36
C THR A 111 4.38 -20.65 7.40
N GLU A 112 5.03 -21.80 7.27
CA GLU A 112 4.52 -22.89 6.41
C GLU A 112 3.12 -23.35 6.88
N GLU A 113 2.87 -23.33 8.19
CA GLU A 113 1.57 -23.65 8.81
C GLU A 113 0.49 -22.62 8.43
N GLU A 114 0.82 -21.33 8.47
CA GLU A 114 -0.10 -20.26 8.04
C GLU A 114 -0.44 -20.40 6.56
N LEU A 115 0.57 -20.70 5.73
CA LEU A 115 0.37 -20.93 4.29
C LEU A 115 -0.55 -22.14 4.07
N GLN A 116 -0.31 -23.27 4.76
CA GLN A 116 -1.15 -24.47 4.68
C GLN A 116 -2.59 -24.21 5.12
N PHE A 117 -2.78 -23.45 6.21
CA PHE A 117 -4.11 -23.06 6.68
C PHE A 117 -4.86 -22.19 5.67
N MET A 118 -4.18 -21.19 5.08
CA MET A 118 -4.75 -20.33 4.05
C MET A 118 -5.10 -21.11 2.78
N ALA A 119 -4.20 -21.98 2.32
CA ALA A 119 -4.46 -22.84 1.17
C ALA A 119 -5.69 -23.73 1.38
N LYS A 120 -5.82 -24.33 2.57
CA LYS A 120 -7.00 -25.13 2.94
C LYS A 120 -8.28 -24.31 2.92
N LYS A 121 -8.28 -23.07 3.45
CA LYS A 121 -9.43 -22.15 3.38
C LYS A 121 -9.84 -21.82 1.94
N LEU A 122 -8.87 -21.75 1.04
CA LEU A 122 -9.08 -21.47 -0.39
C LEU A 122 -9.36 -22.73 -1.22
N GLY A 123 -9.44 -23.91 -0.61
CA GLY A 123 -9.65 -25.18 -1.32
C GLY A 123 -8.43 -25.65 -2.13
N ILE A 124 -7.25 -25.07 -1.90
CA ILE A 124 -6.00 -25.43 -2.57
C ILE A 124 -5.40 -26.64 -1.87
N LYS A 125 -5.20 -27.73 -2.61
CA LYS A 125 -4.74 -29.01 -2.06
C LYS A 125 -3.22 -29.09 -1.89
N ASN A 126 -2.44 -28.39 -2.73
CA ASN A 126 -0.98 -28.39 -2.70
C ASN A 126 -0.45 -26.97 -2.89
N ILE A 127 0.45 -26.53 -2.02
CA ILE A 127 1.15 -25.24 -2.16
C ILE A 127 2.46 -25.50 -2.92
N PRO A 128 2.72 -24.81 -4.04
CA PRO A 128 4.03 -24.88 -4.69
C PRO A 128 5.12 -24.44 -3.72
N ARG A 129 6.16 -25.25 -3.57
CA ARG A 129 7.36 -24.88 -2.81
C ARG A 129 8.34 -24.23 -3.78
N GLU A 130 8.78 -23.00 -3.46
CA GLU A 130 9.93 -22.35 -4.12
C GLU A 130 11.26 -22.91 -3.60
#